data_AF-A0A8T5XZD1-F1
#
_entry.id   AF-A0A8T5XZD1-F1
#
_cell.length_a   1.000
_cell.length_b   1.000
_cell.length_c   1.000
_cell.angle_alpha   90.00
_cell.angle_beta   90.00
_cell.angle_gamma   90.00
#
_symmetry.space_group_name_H-M   'P 1'
#
loop_
_entity.id
_entity.type
_entity.pdbx_description
1 polymer ?
#
loop_
_entity_poly.entity_id
_entity_poly.type
_entity_poly.pdbx_seq_one_letter_code
_entity_poly.pdbx_strand_id
1 'polypeptide(L)'
;MDRIAGILLLLLVVIFNVLSVSGVIRLHVVANSDSVQDQMIKELVRDRLVETLSPALNNLDQPAAEALLVQNKEQIEAMAQQVLQDQGLEQPVAVRYSVQNYPPRLYGSTLVPSGRYRSLQVVLGEGGGQNWWCLLFPSLCLVTEATEDEVDAGGVGHTVSHQDVQVRFWLWEQIQKLFAKLGGNCNEQNIDC
;
A
#
# COMPACT_ATOMS: atom_id res chain seq x y z
N MET A 1 0.78 32.68 -27.63
CA MET A 1 1.12 31.32 -27.16
C MET A 1 1.27 30.45 -28.40
N ASP A 2 2.51 30.14 -28.75
CA ASP A 2 2.84 29.47 -30.00
C ASP A 2 2.21 28.08 -30.02
N ARG A 3 1.63 27.67 -31.15
CA ARG A 3 1.02 26.34 -31.31
C ARG A 3 2.02 25.22 -30.99
N ILE A 4 3.30 25.47 -31.21
CA ILE A 4 4.42 24.59 -30.85
C ILE A 4 4.57 24.46 -29.33
N ALA A 5 4.45 25.56 -28.57
CA ALA A 5 4.50 25.52 -27.11
C ALA A 5 3.29 24.79 -26.51
N GLY A 6 2.11 24.93 -27.13
CA GLY A 6 0.92 24.16 -26.76
C GLY A 6 1.07 22.66 -27.01
N ILE A 7 1.62 22.27 -28.17
CA ILE A 7 1.89 20.87 -28.51
C ILE A 7 2.99 20.30 -27.62
N LEU A 8 4.07 21.03 -27.35
CA LEU A 8 5.15 20.59 -26.46
C LEU A 8 4.64 20.40 -25.03
N LEU A 9 3.82 21.32 -24.51
CA LEU A 9 3.20 21.19 -23.20
C LEU A 9 2.26 19.97 -23.14
N LEU A 10 1.45 19.77 -24.18
CA LEU A 10 0.53 18.64 -24.26
C LEU A 10 1.29 17.31 -24.39
N LEU A 11 2.36 17.26 -25.18
CA LEU A 11 3.27 16.12 -25.26
C LEU A 11 3.99 15.87 -23.92
N LEU A 12 4.44 16.91 -23.22
CA LEU A 12 5.04 16.77 -21.89
C LEU A 12 4.03 16.26 -20.86
N VAL A 13 2.79 16.74 -20.88
CA VAL A 13 1.70 16.25 -20.04
C VAL A 13 1.36 14.80 -20.39
N VAL A 14 1.28 14.45 -21.67
CA VAL A 14 1.02 13.06 -22.11
C VAL A 14 2.19 12.16 -21.71
N ILE A 15 3.44 12.53 -21.96
CA ILE A 15 4.63 11.76 -21.56
C ILE A 15 4.68 11.59 -20.02
N PHE A 16 4.34 12.64 -19.27
CA PHE A 16 4.26 12.57 -17.81
C PHE A 16 3.19 11.56 -17.36
N ASN A 17 2.02 11.53 -18.01
CA ASN A 17 0.93 10.62 -17.65
C ASN A 17 1.07 9.19 -18.22
N VAL A 18 1.83 8.98 -19.30
CA VAL A 18 1.90 7.71 -20.06
C VAL A 18 2.84 6.66 -19.45
N LEU A 19 3.69 7.02 -18.48
CA LEU A 19 4.69 6.09 -17.90
C LEU A 19 4.23 5.35 -16.64
N SER A 20 2.91 5.29 -16.38
CA SER A 20 2.39 4.47 -15.28
C SER A 20 2.38 2.99 -15.68
N VAL A 21 3.11 2.14 -14.97
CA VAL A 21 3.02 0.69 -15.17
C VAL A 21 1.62 0.25 -14.75
N SER A 22 0.85 -0.27 -15.70
CA SER A 22 -0.54 -0.67 -15.49
C SER A 22 -0.65 -1.95 -14.65
N GLY A 23 -1.74 -2.08 -13.91
CA GLY A 23 -2.04 -3.30 -13.15
C GLY A 23 -1.31 -3.46 -11.81
N VAL A 24 -0.45 -2.51 -11.41
CA VAL A 24 0.31 -2.58 -10.16
C VAL A 24 -0.03 -1.43 -9.22
N ILE A 25 -0.22 -1.74 -7.93
CA ILE A 25 -0.29 -0.75 -6.85
C ILE A 25 0.80 -1.10 -5.83
N ARG A 26 1.62 -0.11 -5.46
CA ARG A 26 2.69 -0.27 -4.48
C ARG A 26 2.27 0.24 -3.10
N LEU A 27 2.79 -0.40 -2.04
CA LEU A 27 2.72 0.10 -0.67
C LEU A 27 4.07 0.75 -0.35
N HIS A 28 4.01 1.98 0.16
CA HIS A 28 5.16 2.75 0.59
C HIS A 28 4.96 3.19 2.04
N VAL A 29 5.66 2.56 2.98
CA VAL A 29 5.63 2.99 4.38
C VAL A 29 6.93 3.74 4.67
N VAL A 30 6.80 5.00 5.09
CA VAL A 30 7.92 5.91 5.41
C VAL A 30 8.03 6.00 6.93
N ALA A 31 9.20 5.63 7.46
CA ALA A 31 9.47 5.74 8.88
C ALA A 31 9.67 7.19 9.30
N ASN A 32 9.47 7.48 10.59
CA ASN A 32 9.74 8.79 11.16
C ASN A 32 11.23 9.18 11.07
N SER A 33 12.13 8.24 11.40
CA SER A 33 13.58 8.40 11.27
C SER A 33 14.28 7.08 10.92
N ASP A 34 15.62 7.13 10.83
CA ASP A 34 16.49 5.96 10.62
C ASP A 34 16.87 5.22 11.91
N SER A 35 16.27 5.58 13.05
CA SER A 35 16.49 4.83 14.28
C SER A 35 15.98 3.39 14.15
N VAL A 36 16.66 2.45 14.82
CA VAL A 36 16.26 1.04 14.81
C VAL A 36 14.80 0.86 15.24
N GLN A 37 14.34 1.66 16.21
CA GLN A 37 12.96 1.65 16.66
C GLN A 37 12.00 2.08 15.54
N ASP A 38 12.24 3.22 14.87
CA ASP A 38 11.35 3.70 13.81
C ASP A 38 11.33 2.77 12.59
N GLN A 39 12.44 2.12 12.29
CA GLN A 39 12.51 1.11 11.23
C GLN A 39 11.68 -0.13 11.57
N MET A 40 11.76 -0.62 12.82
CA MET A 40 10.94 -1.74 13.30
C MET A 40 9.44 -1.40 13.31
N ILE A 41 9.07 -0.18 13.73
CA ILE A 41 7.67 0.27 13.71
C ILE A 41 7.13 0.34 12.28
N LYS A 42 7.93 0.84 11.33
CA LYS A 42 7.58 0.82 9.90
C LYS A 42 7.27 -0.60 9.41
N GLU A 43 8.07 -1.59 9.81
CA GLU A 43 7.85 -2.99 9.45
C GLU A 43 6.56 -3.55 10.04
N LEU A 44 6.27 -3.27 11.32
CA LEU A 44 5.01 -3.68 11.96
C LEU A 44 3.80 -3.07 11.25
N VAL A 45 3.85 -1.77 10.91
CA VAL A 45 2.79 -1.09 10.15
C VAL A 45 2.63 -1.73 8.77
N ARG A 46 3.74 -1.97 8.05
CA ARG A 46 3.72 -2.65 6.74
C ARG A 46 3.02 -3.99 6.85
N ASP A 47 3.43 -4.84 7.78
CA ASP A 47 2.93 -6.20 7.90
C ASP A 47 1.44 -6.21 8.24
N ARG A 48 1.02 -5.34 9.18
CA ARG A 48 -0.38 -5.19 9.54
C ARG A 48 -1.25 -4.77 8.35
N LEU A 49 -0.78 -3.80 7.56
CA LEU A 49 -1.50 -3.33 6.38
C LEU A 49 -1.56 -4.40 5.28
N VAL A 50 -0.44 -5.09 5.02
CA VAL A 50 -0.39 -6.17 4.02
C VAL A 50 -1.31 -7.31 4.39
N GLU A 51 -1.27 -7.76 5.64
CA GLU A 51 -2.12 -8.84 6.16
C GLU A 51 -3.60 -8.53 5.94
N THR A 52 -4.00 -7.29 6.21
CA THR A 52 -5.38 -6.80 6.19
C THR A 52 -5.88 -6.48 4.78
N LEU A 53 -5.07 -5.80 3.96
CA LEU A 53 -5.49 -5.29 2.65
C LEU A 53 -5.38 -6.35 1.55
N SER A 54 -4.33 -7.18 1.56
CA SER A 54 -4.11 -8.19 0.49
C SER A 54 -5.32 -9.09 0.19
N PRO A 55 -6.05 -9.68 1.17
CA PRO A 55 -7.17 -10.57 0.86
C PRO A 55 -8.36 -9.81 0.26
N ALA A 56 -8.59 -8.56 0.67
CA ALA A 56 -9.63 -7.71 0.08
C ALA A 56 -9.32 -7.31 -1.37
N LEU A 57 -8.03 -7.22 -1.72
CA LEU A 57 -7.59 -6.83 -3.06
C LEU A 57 -7.47 -8.01 -4.04
N ASN A 58 -7.30 -9.24 -3.56
CA ASN A 58 -6.98 -10.41 -4.40
C ASN A 58 -7.99 -10.74 -5.51
N ASN A 59 -9.26 -10.38 -5.33
CA ASN A 59 -10.33 -10.67 -6.30
C ASN A 59 -10.77 -9.43 -7.10
N LEU A 60 -10.04 -8.32 -6.98
CA LEU A 60 -10.36 -7.07 -7.64
C LEU A 60 -9.48 -6.85 -8.86
N ASP A 61 -9.98 -6.11 -9.83
CA ASP A 61 -9.13 -5.51 -10.85
C ASP A 61 -8.44 -4.25 -10.29
N GLN A 62 -7.44 -3.74 -11.01
CA GLN A 62 -6.66 -2.59 -10.55
C GLN A 62 -7.51 -1.33 -10.29
N PRO A 63 -8.51 -0.97 -11.13
CA PRO A 63 -9.42 0.14 -10.83
C PRO A 63 -10.26 -0.06 -9.56
N ALA A 64 -10.82 -1.25 -9.33
CA ALA A 64 -11.60 -1.52 -8.13
C ALA A 64 -10.71 -1.56 -6.87
N ALA A 65 -9.50 -2.10 -6.98
CA ALA A 65 -8.49 -2.06 -5.92
C ALA A 65 -8.14 -0.61 -5.54
N GLU A 66 -7.91 0.25 -6.54
CA GLU A 66 -7.68 1.69 -6.33
C GLU A 66 -8.86 2.37 -5.63
N ALA A 67 -10.09 2.13 -6.09
CA ALA A 67 -11.28 2.70 -5.47
C ALA A 67 -11.43 2.28 -4.00
N LEU A 68 -11.22 1.00 -3.69
CA LEU A 68 -11.26 0.48 -2.32
C LEU A 68 -10.22 1.17 -1.44
N LEU A 69 -8.97 1.27 -1.89
CA LEU A 69 -7.90 1.92 -1.13
C LEU A 69 -8.17 3.41 -0.91
N VAL A 70 -8.70 4.12 -1.90
CA VAL A 70 -9.00 5.54 -1.80
C VAL A 70 -10.18 5.81 -0.86
N GLN A 71 -11.24 5.01 -0.94
CA GLN A 71 -12.42 5.13 -0.08
C GLN A 71 -12.11 4.81 1.38
N ASN A 72 -11.11 3.95 1.65
CA ASN A 72 -10.78 3.48 2.99
C ASN A 72 -9.51 4.12 3.59
N LYS A 73 -9.08 5.29 3.10
CA LYS A 73 -7.83 5.94 3.55
C LYS A 73 -7.79 6.22 5.05
N GLU A 74 -8.89 6.75 5.60
CA GLU A 74 -8.98 7.09 7.02
C GLU A 74 -8.87 5.85 7.91
N GLN A 75 -9.45 4.73 7.46
CA GLN A 75 -9.35 3.45 8.14
C GLN A 75 -7.94 2.88 8.08
N ILE A 76 -7.27 3.00 6.92
CA ILE A 76 -5.86 2.62 6.76
C ILE A 76 -4.97 3.45 7.70
N GLU A 77 -5.25 4.74 7.82
CA GLU A 77 -4.56 5.64 8.74
C GLU A 77 -4.78 5.22 10.20
N ALA A 78 -6.03 4.95 10.58
CA ALA A 78 -6.37 4.47 11.93
C ALA A 78 -5.70 3.13 12.27
N MET A 79 -5.60 2.20 11.32
CA MET A 79 -4.89 0.93 11.52
C MET A 79 -3.40 1.14 11.79
N ALA A 80 -2.74 2.01 11.01
CA ALA A 80 -1.34 2.35 11.24
C ALA A 80 -1.17 3.10 12.57
N GLN A 81 -2.07 4.02 12.91
CA GLN A 81 -2.07 4.73 14.18
C GLN A 81 -2.22 3.77 15.37
N GLN A 82 -3.05 2.74 15.24
CA GLN A 82 -3.22 1.72 16.28
C GLN A 82 -1.92 0.95 16.54
N VAL A 83 -1.19 0.57 15.49
CA VAL A 83 0.13 -0.09 15.64
C VAL A 83 1.09 0.79 16.44
N LEU A 84 1.10 2.10 16.20
CA LEU A 84 1.92 3.05 16.97
C LEU A 84 1.49 3.10 18.45
N GLN A 85 0.19 3.17 18.71
CA GLN A 85 -0.37 3.22 20.06
C GLN A 85 -0.05 1.94 20.86
N ASP A 86 -0.15 0.77 20.22
CA ASP A 86 0.18 -0.52 20.84
C ASP A 86 1.68 -0.61 21.23
N GLN A 87 2.53 0.21 20.61
CA GLN A 87 3.95 0.33 20.92
C GLN A 87 4.26 1.51 21.85
N GLY A 88 3.22 2.18 22.38
CA GLY A 88 3.36 3.33 23.28
C GLY A 88 3.87 4.60 22.60
N LEU A 89 3.68 4.73 21.28
CA LEU A 89 4.14 5.88 20.49
C LEU A 89 2.97 6.81 20.13
N GLU A 90 3.17 8.10 20.35
CA GLU A 90 2.25 9.16 19.96
C GLU A 90 2.89 10.03 18.87
N GLN A 91 2.76 9.59 17.62
CA GLN A 91 3.18 10.36 16.44
C GLN A 91 2.08 10.33 15.38
N PRO A 92 1.96 11.37 14.54
CA PRO A 92 0.94 11.41 13.50
C PRO A 92 1.20 10.35 12.43
N VAL A 93 0.13 9.86 11.82
CA VAL A 93 0.18 9.08 10.58
C VAL A 93 -0.52 9.86 9.48
N ALA A 94 0.03 9.84 8.27
CA ALA A 94 -0.64 10.41 7.10
C ALA A 94 -0.71 9.38 5.97
N VAL A 95 -1.92 9.14 5.45
CA VAL A 95 -2.14 8.22 4.34
C VAL A 95 -2.46 8.97 3.04
N ARG A 96 -1.75 8.63 1.96
CA ARG A 96 -1.91 9.25 0.63
C ARG A 96 -2.02 8.18 -0.43
N TYR A 97 -2.81 8.44 -1.46
CA TYR A 97 -2.83 7.64 -2.67
C TYR A 97 -2.42 8.53 -3.84
N SER A 98 -1.28 8.24 -4.46
CA SER A 98 -0.68 9.09 -5.49
C SER A 98 0.17 8.28 -6.47
N VAL A 99 0.64 8.92 -7.53
CA VAL A 99 1.62 8.34 -8.46
C VAL A 99 3.02 8.74 -8.01
N GLN A 100 3.91 7.77 -7.80
CA GLN A 100 5.30 7.99 -7.36
C GLN A 100 6.30 7.29 -8.28
N ASN A 101 7.55 7.78 -8.27
CA ASN A 101 8.66 7.14 -8.98
C ASN A 101 9.30 6.09 -8.09
N TYR A 102 9.57 4.92 -8.68
CA TYR A 102 10.22 3.82 -7.98
C TYR A 102 11.47 3.34 -8.75
N PRO A 103 12.54 2.95 -8.03
CA PRO A 103 13.63 2.18 -8.62
C PRO A 103 13.15 0.78 -9.03
N PRO A 104 13.93 0.06 -9.86
CA PRO A 104 13.62 -1.34 -10.13
C PRO A 104 13.78 -2.16 -8.84
N ARG A 105 12.96 -3.21 -8.67
CA ARG A 105 13.06 -4.11 -7.52
C ARG A 105 12.74 -5.55 -7.92
N LEU A 106 13.54 -6.49 -7.43
CA LEU A 106 13.31 -7.92 -7.59
C LEU A 106 12.44 -8.44 -6.45
N TYR A 107 11.42 -9.22 -6.78
CA TYR A 107 10.59 -9.97 -5.84
C TYR A 107 10.64 -11.45 -6.23
N GLY A 108 11.38 -12.26 -5.47
CA GLY A 108 11.69 -13.64 -5.87
C GLY A 108 12.35 -13.67 -7.26
N SER A 109 11.71 -14.31 -8.24
CA SER A 109 12.17 -14.36 -9.63
C SER A 109 11.56 -13.30 -10.55
N THR A 110 10.79 -12.34 -10.02
CA THR A 110 10.07 -11.33 -10.80
C THR A 110 10.72 -9.95 -10.65
N LEU A 111 11.25 -9.42 -11.76
CA LEU A 111 11.78 -8.07 -11.82
C LEU A 111 10.64 -7.06 -12.07
N VAL A 112 10.44 -6.15 -11.13
CA VAL A 112 9.60 -4.97 -11.32
C VAL A 112 10.48 -3.82 -11.79
N PRO A 113 10.28 -3.27 -12.99
CA PRO A 113 11.15 -2.24 -13.55
C PRO A 113 11.03 -0.90 -12.80
N SER A 114 11.98 0.00 -13.01
CA SER A 114 11.80 1.39 -12.60
C SER A 114 10.64 2.04 -13.35
N GLY A 115 10.00 3.01 -12.73
CA GLY A 115 8.90 3.72 -13.39
C GLY A 115 7.99 4.44 -12.42
N ARG A 116 6.87 4.94 -12.97
CA ARG A 116 5.82 5.56 -12.19
C ARG A 116 4.78 4.52 -11.83
N TYR A 117 4.39 4.49 -10.57
CA TYR A 117 3.43 3.53 -10.06
C TYR A 117 2.38 4.24 -9.22
N ARG A 118 1.15 3.72 -9.25
CA ARG A 118 0.15 4.02 -8.24
C ARG A 118 0.64 3.49 -6.89
N SER A 119 0.51 4.31 -5.87
CA SER A 119 1.14 4.09 -4.58
C SER A 119 0.19 4.48 -3.46
N LEU A 120 -0.08 3.53 -2.57
CA LEU A 120 -0.57 3.81 -1.22
C LEU A 120 0.63 4.15 -0.35
N GLN A 121 0.73 5.40 0.09
CA GLN A 121 1.79 5.88 0.96
C GLN A 121 1.26 6.07 2.37
N VAL A 122 2.02 5.59 3.35
CA VAL A 122 1.77 5.74 4.78
C VAL A 122 3.01 6.38 5.39
N VAL A 123 2.89 7.62 5.85
CA VAL A 123 4.00 8.37 6.45
C VAL A 123 3.82 8.38 7.96
N LEU A 124 4.83 7.93 8.69
CA LEU A 124 4.88 7.93 10.15
C LEU A 124 5.67 9.14 10.63
N GLY A 125 5.11 9.91 11.56
CA GLY A 125 5.74 11.09 12.12
C GLY A 125 6.11 12.12 11.04
N GLU A 126 7.36 12.57 11.04
CA GLU A 126 7.89 13.55 10.07
C GLU A 126 8.26 12.92 8.71
N GLY A 127 8.34 11.59 8.62
CA GLY A 127 8.69 10.89 7.39
C GLY A 127 10.14 11.08 6.94
N GLY A 128 11.08 11.23 7.88
CA GLY A 128 12.51 11.45 7.59
C GLY A 128 13.34 10.18 7.45
N GLY A 129 12.75 9.00 7.68
CA GLY A 129 13.46 7.73 7.66
C GLY A 129 13.50 7.05 6.29
N GLN A 130 14.24 5.95 6.21
CA GLN A 130 14.43 5.15 5.02
C GLN A 130 13.11 4.55 4.50
N ASN A 131 13.02 4.51 3.18
CA ASN A 131 11.83 4.10 2.44
C ASN A 131 11.81 2.58 2.23
N TRP A 132 10.71 1.93 2.66
CA TRP A 132 10.45 0.55 2.30
C TRP A 132 9.28 0.45 1.32
N TRP A 133 9.51 -0.30 0.24
CA TRP A 133 8.61 -0.35 -0.91
C TRP A 133 8.13 -1.79 -1.16
N CYS A 134 6.83 -2.04 -1.23
CA CYS A 134 6.32 -3.37 -1.58
C CYS A 134 5.26 -3.32 -2.68
N LEU A 135 4.94 -4.48 -3.26
CA LEU A 135 3.84 -4.67 -4.21
C LEU A 135 2.56 -5.06 -3.48
N LEU A 136 1.67 -4.08 -3.27
CA LEU A 136 0.39 -4.29 -2.60
C LEU A 136 -0.62 -5.01 -3.50
N PHE A 137 -0.61 -4.71 -4.79
CA PHE A 137 -1.46 -5.34 -5.79
C PHE A 137 -0.66 -5.62 -7.09
N PRO A 138 -0.68 -6.85 -7.61
CA PRO A 138 -1.09 -8.09 -6.92
C PRO A 138 -0.24 -8.30 -5.65
N SER A 139 -0.80 -8.94 -4.62
CA SER A 139 -0.17 -9.03 -3.30
C SER A 139 1.09 -9.91 -3.33
N LEU A 140 2.26 -9.28 -3.49
CA LEU A 140 3.57 -9.95 -3.53
C LEU A 140 4.47 -9.54 -2.35
N CYS A 141 3.95 -8.74 -1.42
CA CYS A 141 4.68 -8.27 -0.23
C CYS A 141 5.19 -9.38 0.69
N LEU A 142 4.62 -10.60 0.64
CA LEU A 142 4.95 -11.71 1.54
C LEU A 142 6.07 -12.61 1.01
N VAL A 143 6.52 -12.40 -0.22
CA VAL A 143 7.62 -13.18 -0.81
C VAL A 143 8.94 -12.54 -0.40
N THR A 144 9.40 -12.97 0.77
CA THR A 144 10.78 -13.01 1.30
C THR A 144 11.78 -11.99 0.77
N GLU A 145 12.38 -11.24 1.70
CA GLU A 145 13.73 -10.68 1.55
C GLU A 145 14.69 -11.76 1.08
N ALA A 146 14.96 -11.77 -0.23
CA ALA A 146 16.19 -12.36 -0.72
C ALA A 146 17.30 -11.37 -0.33
N THR A 147 18.00 -11.65 0.76
CA THR A 147 19.36 -11.16 0.91
C THR A 147 20.14 -11.62 -0.32
N GLU A 148 21.00 -10.76 -0.88
CA GLU A 148 21.72 -11.00 -2.14
C GLU A 148 22.73 -12.16 -2.11
N ASP A 149 22.71 -12.98 -1.07
CA ASP A 149 23.56 -14.16 -0.94
C ASP A 149 22.69 -15.43 -0.92
N GLU A 150 23.02 -16.32 -1.85
CA GLU A 150 22.51 -17.69 -2.04
C GLU A 150 21.32 -17.86 -3.00
N VAL A 151 21.68 -17.98 -4.29
CA VAL A 151 20.98 -18.86 -5.24
C VAL A 151 21.12 -20.30 -4.74
N ASP A 152 20.07 -20.83 -4.14
CA ASP A 152 19.82 -22.28 -4.19
C ASP A 152 18.44 -22.59 -4.75
N ALA A 153 18.43 -23.54 -5.66
CA ALA A 153 17.29 -23.96 -6.45
C ALA A 153 16.36 -24.82 -5.60
N GLY A 154 15.48 -24.19 -4.83
CA GLY A 154 14.45 -24.87 -4.05
C GLY A 154 13.25 -23.98 -3.83
N GLY A 155 12.25 -24.09 -4.71
CA GLY A 155 10.99 -23.37 -4.55
C GLY A 155 10.30 -23.75 -3.24
N VAL A 156 10.26 -22.83 -2.28
CA VAL A 156 9.37 -22.90 -1.12
C VAL A 156 8.27 -21.87 -1.34
N GLY A 157 7.27 -22.27 -2.12
CA GLY A 157 5.96 -21.65 -2.02
C GLY A 157 5.39 -22.01 -0.65
N HIS A 158 5.21 -21.02 0.22
CA HIS A 158 4.44 -21.20 1.43
C HIS A 158 3.01 -21.56 1.02
N THR A 159 2.64 -22.84 1.15
CA THR A 159 1.26 -23.30 0.96
C THR A 159 0.41 -22.68 2.07
N VAL A 160 -0.24 -21.56 1.75
CA VAL A 160 -1.21 -20.91 2.62
C VAL A 160 -2.31 -21.92 2.93
N SER A 161 -2.47 -22.29 4.20
CA SER A 161 -3.48 -23.23 4.65
C SER A 161 -4.88 -22.64 4.44
N HIS A 162 -5.81 -23.49 4.04
CA HIS A 162 -7.22 -23.13 3.88
C HIS A 162 -7.87 -22.61 5.19
N GLN A 163 -7.27 -22.93 6.34
CA GLN A 163 -7.70 -22.43 7.65
C GLN A 163 -7.27 -20.97 7.87
N ASP A 164 -6.09 -20.56 7.41
CA ASP A 164 -5.59 -19.18 7.52
C ASP A 164 -6.41 -18.22 6.65
N VAL A 165 -6.91 -18.72 5.51
CA VAL A 165 -7.82 -17.95 4.65
C VAL A 165 -9.17 -17.69 5.34
N GLN A 166 -9.71 -18.66 6.09
CA GLN A 166 -10.98 -18.48 6.81
C GLN A 166 -10.87 -17.49 7.97
N VAL A 167 -9.77 -17.53 8.74
CA VAL A 167 -9.54 -16.57 9.84
C VAL A 167 -9.50 -15.13 9.31
N ARG A 168 -8.90 -14.91 8.13
CA ARG A 168 -8.79 -13.60 7.49
C ARG A 168 -10.13 -13.06 6.96
N PHE A 169 -10.99 -13.93 6.43
CA PHE A 169 -12.34 -13.53 6.00
C PHE A 169 -13.21 -13.12 7.20
N TRP A 170 -13.11 -13.85 8.32
CA TRP A 170 -13.77 -13.49 9.57
C TRP A 170 -13.27 -12.16 10.13
N LEU A 171 -11.95 -11.92 10.12
CA LEU A 171 -11.35 -10.68 10.60
C LEU A 171 -11.83 -9.48 9.78
N TRP A 172 -11.95 -9.62 8.45
CA TRP A 172 -12.51 -8.59 7.58
C TRP A 172 -13.98 -8.28 7.90
N GLU A 173 -14.82 -9.28 8.18
CA GLU A 173 -16.20 -9.04 8.61
C GLU A 173 -16.29 -8.33 9.97
N GLN A 174 -15.42 -8.68 10.92
CA GLN A 174 -15.37 -8.00 12.22
C GLN A 174 -14.87 -6.57 12.07
N ILE A 175 -13.90 -6.34 11.20
CA ILE A 175 -13.39 -5.03 10.82
C ILE A 175 -14.50 -4.21 10.14
N GLN A 176 -15.27 -4.78 9.20
CA GLN A 176 -16.45 -4.13 8.61
C GLN A 176 -17.52 -3.80 9.66
N LYS A 177 -17.78 -4.70 10.61
CA LYS A 177 -18.73 -4.48 11.72
C LYS A 177 -18.25 -3.41 12.71
N LEU A 178 -16.95 -3.36 12.98
CA LEU A 178 -16.31 -2.31 13.76
C LEU A 178 -16.36 -0.96 13.02
N PHE A 179 -16.12 -0.95 11.71
CA PHE A 179 -16.17 0.26 10.88
C PHE A 179 -17.59 0.79 10.66
N ALA A 180 -18.60 -0.07 10.50
CA ALA A 180 -20.00 0.34 10.47
C ALA A 180 -20.52 0.90 11.80
N LYS A 181 -19.79 0.63 12.90
CA LYS A 181 -20.12 1.11 14.25
C LYS A 181 -19.40 2.41 14.61
N LEU A 182 -18.29 2.71 13.94
CA LEU A 182 -17.48 3.93 14.12
C LEU A 182 -17.76 5.00 13.05
N GLY A 183 -18.16 4.60 11.85
CA GLY A 183 -18.72 5.50 10.83
C GLY A 183 -20.21 5.73 11.12
N GLY A 184 -20.55 6.94 11.54
CA GLY A 184 -21.94 7.34 11.76
C GLY A 184 -22.82 7.09 10.53
N ASN A 185 -24.08 6.72 10.78
CA ASN A 185 -25.15 6.58 9.79
C ASN A 185 -25.13 7.71 8.74
N CYS A 186 -24.63 7.44 7.54
CA CYS A 186 -25.12 8.11 6.34
C CYS A 186 -26.22 7.23 5.77
N ASN A 187 -27.46 7.54 6.15
CA ASN A 187 -28.64 6.86 5.61
C ASN A 187 -28.80 7.29 4.14
N GLU A 188 -29.17 6.33 3.29
CA GLU A 188 -29.25 6.42 1.82
C GLU A 188 -30.41 7.31 1.29
N GLN A 189 -30.76 8.36 2.03
CA GLN A 189 -31.83 9.30 1.73
C GLN A 189 -31.48 10.67 2.28
N ASN A 190 -30.57 11.39 1.62
CA ASN A 190 -30.83 12.71 1.05
C ASN A 190 -29.51 13.34 0.57
N ILE A 191 -29.56 13.99 -0.57
CA ILE A 191 -28.45 14.71 -1.20
C ILE A 191 -28.25 16.01 -0.43
N ASP A 192 -27.20 16.07 0.38
CA ASP A 192 -26.32 17.23 0.60
C ASP A 192 -25.31 16.88 1.70
N CYS A 193 -24.02 16.86 1.34
CA CYS A 193 -22.90 16.92 2.27
C CYS A 193 -22.25 18.29 2.15
#